data_AF-H8G672-F1
#
_entry.id   AF-H8G672-F1
#
_cell.length_a   1.000
_cell.length_b   1.000
_cell.length_c   1.000
_cell.angle_alpha   90.00
_cell.angle_beta   90.00
_cell.angle_gamma   90.00
#
_symmetry.space_group_name_H-M   'P 1'
#
loop_
_entity.id
_entity.type
_entity.pdbx_description
1 polymer ?
#
loop_
_entity_poly.entity_id
_entity_poly.type
_entity_poly.pdbx_seq_one_letter_code
_entity_poly.pdbx_strand_id
1 'polypeptide(L)'
;MSDDKPKAGVWLGAAASAVAVLAFFGVNSFDQLTATLDPTSAALDSCEEAYRAWQENGMEPGDYRVYSRTILAIADETEDEKLKAILRTEGDAAEEMAAALIRNDASTSDALLRSNDATIARQQYCSELEESN
;
A
#
# COMPACT_ATOMS: atom_id res chain seq x y z
N MET A 1 41.18 42.56 9.45
CA MET A 1 40.29 41.80 8.56
C MET A 1 40.58 40.34 8.81
N SER A 2 39.73 39.66 9.56
CA SER A 2 39.82 38.21 9.75
C SER A 2 38.63 37.59 9.03
N ASP A 3 38.92 36.71 8.08
CA ASP A 3 37.93 35.98 7.29
C ASP A 3 36.99 35.15 8.18
N ASP A 4 35.70 35.51 8.19
CA ASP A 4 34.62 34.65 8.67
C ASP A 4 34.35 33.54 7.65
N LYS A 5 34.93 32.35 7.85
CA LYS A 5 34.53 31.14 7.11
C LYS A 5 33.23 30.58 7.70
N PRO A 6 32.16 30.38 6.90
CA PRO A 6 30.86 29.98 7.43
C PRO A 6 30.82 28.50 7.84
N LYS A 7 30.51 28.27 9.14
CA LYS A 7 29.50 27.37 9.73
C LYS A 7 29.15 26.02 9.04
N ALA A 8 30.08 25.32 8.40
CA ALA A 8 29.82 23.98 7.85
C ALA A 8 29.44 22.93 8.92
N GLY A 9 30.00 23.04 10.13
CA GLY A 9 29.76 22.06 11.22
C GLY A 9 28.36 22.12 11.85
N VAL A 10 27.71 23.28 11.82
CA VAL A 10 26.37 23.46 12.43
C VAL A 10 25.28 22.80 11.57
N TRP A 11 25.45 22.80 10.25
CA TRP A 11 24.52 22.18 9.30
C TRP A 11 24.56 20.65 9.32
N LEU A 12 25.75 20.06 9.48
CA LEU A 12 25.92 18.60 9.61
C LEU A 12 25.32 18.06 10.91
N GLY A 13 25.41 18.81 12.01
CA GLY A 13 24.85 18.41 13.30
C GLY A 13 23.31 18.36 13.30
N ALA A 14 22.66 19.34 12.69
CA ALA A 14 21.19 19.42 12.64
C ALA A 14 20.56 18.32 11.75
N ALA A 15 21.20 18.00 10.62
CA ALA A 15 20.75 16.93 9.73
C ALA A 15 20.85 15.55 10.40
N ALA A 16 21.97 15.29 11.10
CA ALA A 16 22.16 14.03 11.81
C ALA A 16 21.15 13.83 12.96
N SER A 17 20.79 14.89 13.69
CA SER A 17 19.79 14.80 14.75
C SER A 17 18.37 14.60 14.22
N ALA A 18 18.01 15.19 13.08
CA ALA A 18 16.71 14.94 12.44
C ALA A 18 16.59 13.48 11.97
N VAL A 19 17.63 12.92 11.34
CA VAL A 19 17.67 11.51 10.92
C VAL A 19 17.61 10.56 12.13
N ALA A 20 18.30 10.88 13.22
CA ALA A 20 18.25 10.08 14.45
C ALA A 20 16.87 10.09 15.12
N VAL A 21 16.15 11.23 15.06
CA VAL A 21 14.78 11.33 15.57
C VAL A 21 13.81 10.54 14.68
N LEU A 22 13.93 10.63 13.36
CA LEU A 22 13.11 9.84 12.41
C LEU A 22 13.33 8.34 12.59
N ALA A 23 14.59 7.90 12.74
CA ALA A 23 14.92 6.52 13.04
C ALA A 23 14.41 6.06 14.42
N PHE A 24 14.37 6.95 15.42
CA PHE A 24 13.80 6.64 16.74
C PHE A 24 12.28 6.41 16.69
N PHE A 25 11.57 7.08 15.79
CA PHE A 25 10.15 6.85 15.54
C PHE A 25 9.89 5.67 14.58
N GLY A 26 10.93 4.94 14.16
CA GLY A 26 10.79 3.76 13.30
C GLY A 26 10.41 4.07 11.86
N VAL A 27 10.45 5.34 11.45
CA VAL A 27 10.10 5.81 10.11
C VAL A 27 11.27 5.50 9.17
N ASN A 28 11.07 4.54 8.27
CA ASN A 28 12.11 4.09 7.32
C ASN A 28 12.01 4.75 5.94
N SER A 29 10.89 5.44 5.62
CA SER A 29 10.69 6.17 4.36
C SER A 29 9.93 7.49 4.56
N PHE A 30 10.00 8.38 3.57
CA PHE A 30 9.25 9.64 3.57
C PHE A 30 7.74 9.38 3.49
N ASP A 31 7.31 8.35 2.75
CA ASP A 31 5.90 7.97 2.66
C ASP A 31 5.36 7.50 4.01
N GLN A 32 6.16 6.77 4.80
CA GLN A 32 5.80 6.36 6.15
C GLN A 32 5.68 7.55 7.13
N LEU A 33 6.53 8.57 6.95
CA LEU A 33 6.41 9.83 7.70
C LEU A 33 5.12 10.56 7.33
N THR A 34 4.80 10.60 6.04
CA THR A 34 3.63 11.31 5.51
C THR A 34 2.35 10.60 5.95
N ALA A 35 2.30 9.27 5.92
CA ALA A 35 1.22 8.45 6.48
C ALA A 35 1.04 8.64 7.99
N THR A 36 2.13 8.90 8.74
CA THR A 36 2.03 9.23 10.17
C THR A 36 1.43 10.62 10.41
N LEU A 37 1.71 11.57 9.50
CA LEU A 37 1.26 12.96 9.61
C LEU A 37 -0.16 13.19 9.07
N ASP A 38 -0.53 12.45 8.03
CA ASP A 38 -1.83 12.47 7.38
C ASP A 38 -2.26 11.03 6.99
N PRO A 39 -2.76 10.25 7.97
CA PRO A 39 -3.11 8.85 7.77
C PRO A 39 -4.28 8.67 6.79
N THR A 40 -5.22 9.62 6.76
CA THR A 40 -6.38 9.56 5.86
C THR A 40 -5.95 9.76 4.42
N SER A 41 -5.09 10.74 4.13
CA SER A 41 -4.56 10.94 2.77
C SER A 41 -3.76 9.74 2.30
N ALA A 42 -2.89 9.16 3.13
CA ALA A 42 -2.10 8.00 2.76
C ALA A 42 -2.95 6.74 2.49
N ALA A 43 -4.04 6.56 3.24
CA ALA A 43 -4.99 5.48 2.99
C ALA A 43 -5.80 5.72 1.69
N LEU A 44 -6.13 6.97 1.36
CA LEU A 44 -6.74 7.32 0.07
C LEU A 44 -5.80 7.08 -1.11
N ASP A 45 -4.51 7.41 -0.98
CA ASP A 45 -3.51 7.11 -2.00
C ASP A 45 -3.42 5.59 -2.23
N SER A 46 -3.38 4.79 -1.15
CA SER A 46 -3.41 3.32 -1.24
C SER A 46 -4.68 2.81 -1.93
N CYS A 47 -5.83 3.44 -1.69
CA CYS A 47 -7.10 3.15 -2.36
C CYS A 47 -7.03 3.42 -3.87
N GLU A 48 -6.44 4.55 -4.28
CA GLU A 48 -6.23 4.89 -5.70
C GLU A 48 -5.30 3.88 -6.38
N GLU A 49 -4.19 3.54 -5.74
CA GLU A 49 -3.24 2.56 -6.28
C GLU A 49 -3.87 1.18 -6.45
N ALA A 50 -4.64 0.72 -5.46
CA ALA A 50 -5.35 -0.55 -5.54
C ALA A 50 -6.43 -0.54 -6.63
N TYR A 51 -7.11 0.58 -6.83
CA TYR A 51 -8.06 0.75 -7.94
C TYR A 51 -7.36 0.70 -9.31
N ARG A 52 -6.22 1.36 -9.46
CA ARG A 52 -5.41 1.29 -10.68
C ARG A 52 -4.92 -0.14 -10.94
N ALA A 53 -4.43 -0.84 -9.91
CA ALA A 53 -4.00 -2.23 -10.03
C ALA A 53 -5.13 -3.14 -10.53
N TRP A 54 -6.36 -2.93 -10.02
CA TRP A 54 -7.55 -3.65 -10.47
C TRP A 54 -7.86 -3.38 -11.95
N GLN A 55 -7.84 -2.12 -12.37
CA GLN A 55 -8.08 -1.74 -13.77
C GLN A 55 -7.02 -2.31 -14.73
N GLU A 56 -5.76 -2.35 -14.31
CA GLU A 56 -4.67 -2.80 -15.18
C GLU A 56 -4.58 -4.32 -15.26
N ASN A 57 -4.82 -5.05 -14.17
CA ASN A 57 -4.48 -6.47 -14.08
C ASN A 57 -5.57 -7.36 -13.43
N GLY A 58 -6.57 -6.77 -12.76
CA GLY A 58 -7.58 -7.53 -12.00
C GLY A 58 -8.80 -7.95 -12.83
N MET A 59 -9.06 -7.27 -13.94
CA MET A 59 -10.22 -7.54 -14.80
C MET A 59 -10.09 -8.79 -15.68
N GLU A 60 -8.86 -9.16 -16.05
CA GLU A 60 -8.61 -10.29 -16.94
C GLU A 60 -8.08 -11.50 -16.16
N PRO A 61 -8.69 -12.70 -16.32
CA PRO A 61 -8.25 -13.89 -15.59
C PRO A 61 -6.78 -14.30 -15.83
N GLY A 62 -6.19 -13.90 -16.96
CA GLY A 62 -4.79 -14.18 -17.30
C GLY A 62 -3.80 -13.43 -16.41
N ASP A 63 -4.21 -12.31 -15.81
CA ASP A 63 -3.33 -11.37 -15.13
C ASP A 63 -3.43 -11.42 -13.60
N TYR A 64 -4.23 -12.34 -13.04
CA TYR A 64 -4.41 -12.48 -11.59
C TYR A 64 -3.10 -12.66 -10.81
N ARG A 65 -2.08 -13.28 -11.40
CA ARG A 65 -0.76 -13.40 -10.76
C ARG A 65 -0.03 -12.05 -10.69
N VAL A 66 -0.15 -11.21 -11.72
CA VAL A 66 0.41 -9.86 -11.70
C VAL A 66 -0.37 -9.02 -10.70
N TYR A 67 -1.70 -9.06 -10.80
CA TYR A 67 -2.61 -8.35 -9.91
C TYR A 67 -2.36 -8.67 -8.43
N SER A 68 -2.29 -9.96 -8.07
CA SER A 68 -2.00 -10.42 -6.72
C SER A 68 -0.72 -9.79 -6.17
N ARG A 69 0.40 -9.86 -6.92
CA ARG A 69 1.67 -9.27 -6.48
C ARG A 69 1.58 -7.76 -6.27
N THR A 70 0.89 -7.06 -7.17
CA THR A 70 0.73 -5.61 -7.06
C THR A 70 -0.08 -5.26 -5.82
N ILE A 71 -1.21 -5.93 -5.58
CA ILE A 71 -2.07 -5.67 -4.42
C ILE A 71 -1.38 -6.03 -3.10
N LEU A 72 -0.63 -7.14 -3.05
CA LEU A 72 0.13 -7.51 -1.86
C LEU A 72 1.24 -6.51 -1.56
N ALA A 73 1.89 -5.96 -2.59
CA ALA A 73 2.88 -4.89 -2.41
C ALA A 73 2.25 -3.62 -1.83
N ILE A 74 1.10 -3.19 -2.36
CA ILE A 74 0.34 -2.05 -1.81
C ILE A 74 -0.04 -2.34 -0.35
N ALA A 75 -0.51 -3.55 -0.04
CA ALA A 75 -0.87 -3.93 1.33
C ALA A 75 0.31 -3.87 2.31
N ASP A 76 1.52 -4.19 1.87
CA ASP A 76 2.73 -4.12 2.69
C ASP A 76 3.18 -2.68 2.97
N GLU A 77 2.83 -1.74 2.08
CA GLU A 77 3.15 -0.31 2.21
C GLU A 77 2.05 0.51 2.91
N THR A 78 0.80 0.03 2.87
CA THR A 78 -0.34 0.65 3.56
C THR A 78 -0.16 0.61 5.08
N GLU A 79 -0.33 1.73 5.77
CA GLU A 79 -0.30 1.77 7.25
C GLU A 79 -1.69 1.64 7.89
N ASP A 80 -2.78 1.84 7.13
CA ASP A 80 -4.13 1.57 7.62
C ASP A 80 -4.39 0.07 7.74
N GLU A 81 -4.54 -0.42 8.98
CA GLU A 81 -4.67 -1.85 9.27
C GLU A 81 -5.94 -2.50 8.69
N LYS A 82 -7.04 -1.74 8.56
CA LYS A 82 -8.28 -2.28 7.98
C LYS A 82 -8.12 -2.44 6.48
N LEU A 83 -7.60 -1.42 5.80
CA LEU A 83 -7.31 -1.46 4.36
C LEU A 83 -6.25 -2.53 4.04
N LYS A 84 -5.17 -2.59 4.81
CA LYS A 84 -4.12 -3.62 4.70
C LYS A 84 -4.70 -5.04 4.75
N ALA A 85 -5.58 -5.32 5.71
CA ALA A 85 -6.21 -6.64 5.84
C ALA A 85 -7.11 -6.98 4.64
N ILE A 86 -7.86 -6.00 4.13
CA ILE A 86 -8.69 -6.15 2.92
C ILE A 86 -7.81 -6.45 1.71
N LEU A 87 -6.77 -5.66 1.48
CA LEU A 87 -5.84 -5.81 0.35
C LEU A 87 -5.11 -7.15 0.40
N ARG A 88 -4.66 -7.62 1.58
CA ARG A 88 -4.08 -8.96 1.70
C ARG A 88 -5.06 -10.06 1.31
N THR A 89 -6.30 -9.97 1.77
CA THR A 89 -7.34 -10.95 1.41
C THR A 89 -7.59 -10.97 -0.11
N GLU A 90 -7.64 -9.80 -0.74
CA GLU A 90 -7.81 -9.66 -2.19
C GLU A 90 -6.61 -10.25 -2.96
N GLY A 91 -5.38 -9.94 -2.52
CA GLY A 91 -4.14 -10.43 -3.13
C GLY A 91 -3.96 -11.94 -2.99
N ASP A 92 -4.23 -12.51 -1.82
CA ASP A 92 -4.17 -13.96 -1.57
C ASP A 92 -5.22 -14.71 -2.40
N ALA A 93 -6.44 -14.18 -2.49
CA ALA A 93 -7.50 -14.75 -3.32
C ALA A 93 -7.14 -14.71 -4.81
N ALA A 94 -6.55 -13.61 -5.29
CA ALA A 94 -6.06 -13.50 -6.66
C ALA A 94 -4.92 -14.49 -6.96
N GLU A 95 -4.00 -14.72 -6.01
CA GLU A 95 -2.95 -15.74 -6.18
C GLU A 95 -3.55 -17.13 -6.32
N GLU A 96 -4.49 -17.47 -5.43
CA GLU A 96 -5.14 -18.77 -5.46
C GLU A 96 -5.95 -18.96 -6.74
N MET A 97 -6.64 -17.93 -7.21
CA MET A 97 -7.35 -17.96 -8.48
C MET A 97 -6.39 -18.19 -9.66
N ALA A 98 -5.26 -17.48 -9.69
CA ALA A 98 -4.24 -17.69 -10.71
C ALA A 98 -3.74 -19.14 -10.70
N ALA A 99 -3.50 -19.70 -9.51
CA ALA A 99 -3.12 -21.10 -9.36
C ALA A 99 -4.23 -22.07 -9.81
N ALA A 100 -5.49 -21.73 -9.54
CA ALA A 100 -6.63 -22.56 -9.90
C ALA A 100 -6.90 -22.60 -11.42
N LEU A 101 -6.71 -21.47 -12.10
CA LEU A 101 -6.77 -21.40 -13.56
C LEU A 101 -5.71 -22.28 -14.22
N ILE A 102 -4.50 -22.32 -13.66
CA ILE A 102 -3.42 -23.20 -14.16
C ILE A 102 -3.80 -24.68 -14.00
N ARG A 103 -4.49 -25.05 -12.92
CA ARG A 103 -4.93 -26.43 -12.67
C ARG A 103 -6.24 -26.80 -13.35
N ASN A 104 -6.89 -25.84 -14.02
CA ASN A 104 -8.22 -26.00 -14.60
C ASN A 104 -9.30 -26.41 -13.57
N ASP A 105 -9.19 -25.91 -12.33
CA ASP A 105 -10.13 -26.15 -11.22
C ASP A 105 -10.79 -24.86 -10.69
N ALA A 106 -10.62 -23.74 -11.40
CA ALA A 106 -11.17 -22.43 -11.05
C ALA A 106 -12.68 -22.41 -10.82
N SER A 107 -13.45 -23.27 -11.50
CA SER A 107 -14.92 -23.37 -11.32
C SER A 107 -15.34 -23.99 -10.00
N THR A 108 -14.42 -24.62 -9.28
CA THR A 108 -14.64 -25.26 -7.97
C THR A 108 -13.90 -24.56 -6.84
N SER A 109 -13.04 -23.59 -7.15
CA SER A 109 -12.33 -22.80 -6.16
C SER A 109 -13.24 -21.70 -5.60
N ASP A 110 -13.16 -21.49 -4.29
CA ASP A 110 -13.83 -20.36 -3.61
C ASP A 110 -13.07 -19.04 -3.78
N ALA A 111 -11.88 -19.06 -4.38
CA ALA A 111 -11.03 -17.89 -4.58
C ALA A 111 -11.73 -16.79 -5.38
N LEU A 112 -12.61 -17.15 -6.32
CA LEU A 112 -13.38 -16.14 -7.08
C LEU A 112 -14.31 -15.34 -6.17
N LEU A 113 -15.01 -16.05 -5.26
CA LEU A 113 -15.95 -15.45 -4.33
C LEU A 113 -15.19 -14.57 -3.34
N ARG A 114 -14.10 -15.08 -2.75
CA ARG A 114 -13.26 -14.31 -1.84
C ARG A 114 -12.63 -13.09 -2.50
N SER A 115 -12.15 -13.21 -3.74
CA SER A 115 -11.60 -12.08 -4.49
C SER A 115 -12.67 -11.02 -4.71
N ASN A 116 -13.88 -11.40 -5.16
CA ASN A 116 -14.98 -10.45 -5.37
C ASN A 116 -15.42 -9.78 -4.06
N ASP A 117 -15.57 -10.55 -2.97
CA ASP A 117 -15.97 -10.03 -1.67
C ASP A 117 -14.92 -9.03 -1.14
N ALA A 118 -13.63 -9.34 -1.30
CA ALA A 118 -12.54 -8.44 -0.91
C ALA A 118 -12.50 -7.17 -1.77
N THR A 119 -12.69 -7.28 -3.09
CA THR A 119 -12.79 -6.12 -3.99
C THR A 119 -13.98 -5.21 -3.62
N ILE A 120 -15.14 -5.79 -3.28
CA ILE A 120 -16.31 -5.03 -2.81
C ILE A 120 -16.00 -4.35 -1.47
N ALA A 121 -15.42 -5.08 -0.52
CA ALA A 121 -15.06 -4.53 0.78
C ALA A 121 -14.07 -3.37 0.65
N ARG A 122 -13.09 -3.47 -0.27
CA ARG A 122 -12.18 -2.38 -0.58
C ARG A 122 -12.91 -1.18 -1.15
N GLN A 123 -13.76 -1.36 -2.15
CA GLN A 123 -14.53 -0.25 -2.74
C GLN A 123 -15.37 0.48 -1.69
N GLN A 124 -16.07 -0.26 -0.84
CA GLN A 124 -16.87 0.31 0.24
C GLN A 124 -16.00 1.09 1.23
N TYR A 125 -14.90 0.49 1.70
CA TYR A 125 -13.99 1.14 2.63
C TYR A 125 -13.40 2.44 2.04
N CYS A 126 -12.95 2.40 0.79
CA CYS A 126 -12.37 3.57 0.13
C CYS A 126 -13.41 4.68 -0.08
N SER A 127 -14.65 4.36 -0.46
CA SER A 127 -15.72 5.36 -0.56
C SER A 127 -16.11 5.96 0.79
N GLU A 128 -16.20 5.15 1.85
CA GLU A 128 -16.43 5.65 3.21
C GLU A 128 -15.33 6.61 3.65
N LEU A 129 -14.07 6.31 3.30
CA LEU A 129 -12.92 7.14 3.60
C LEU A 129 -12.99 8.50 2.88
N GLU A 130 -13.33 8.50 1.58
CA GLU A 130 -13.53 9.72 0.78
C GLU A 130 -14.67 10.59 1.31
N GLU A 131 -15.79 10.01 1.72
CA GLU A 131 -16.94 10.75 2.27
C GLU A 131 -16.66 11.35 3.66
N SER A 132 -15.68 10.79 4.38
CA SER A 132 -15.32 11.21 5.74
C SER A 132 -14.25 12.31 5.81
N ASN A 133 -13.65 12.68 4.67
CA ASN A 133 -12.56 13.64 4.54
C ASN A 133 -13.05 14.97 3.94
#